data_AF-A0A7V9NL30-F1
#
_entry.id   AF-A0A7V9NL30-F1
#
_cell.length_a   1.000
_cell.length_b   1.000
_cell.length_c   1.000
_cell.angle_alpha   90.00
_cell.angle_beta   90.00
_cell.angle_gamma   90.00
#
_symmetry.space_group_name_H-M   'P 1'
#
loop_
_entity.id
_entity.type
_entity.pdbx_description
1 polymer ?
#
loop_
_entity_poly.entity_id
_entity_poly.type
_entity_poly.pdbx_seq_one_letter_code
_entity_poly.pdbx_strand_id
1 'polypeptide(L)'
;METTTFWAKTTNDKEKYPNAFHPLICHLIDVAMAAKLLWQKVLPEKTKERLAKVFELENDLKLEKAGNLIAFLIGLHDLGKCSPPFALRGRNDNQNNQTFRLLELYQDTEYFCDGFKTASEAPHNFVTSVVLPPILEEKFQFKTLLAKNISDIIGGHHGTFPDSNFLTKKTGDDYCGNQVWRDAQKELVETLAGLFEIEGDFSHLPNQKLDNATAMIFAGLTTTADWIGSNADFFKCEIEDSTKNFSLDVNEYPKKSKTQAAEALEKLG
;
A
#
# COMPACT_ATOMS: atom_id res chain seq x y z
N MET A 1 16.73 0.02 5.94
CA MET A 1 17.46 0.62 4.79
C MET A 1 16.99 0.01 3.46
N GLU A 2 16.18 -1.06 3.49
CA GLU A 2 15.72 -1.77 2.28
C GLU A 2 14.34 -1.32 1.78
N THR A 3 13.46 -0.83 2.66
CA THR A 3 12.09 -0.39 2.31
C THR A 3 12.02 0.77 1.31
N THR A 4 13.10 1.55 1.16
CA THR A 4 13.17 2.71 0.27
C THR A 4 13.54 2.36 -1.16
N THR A 5 14.01 1.14 -1.41
CA THR A 5 14.44 0.65 -2.73
C THR A 5 13.26 0.21 -3.58
N PHE A 6 12.16 -0.27 -2.97
CA PHE A 6 10.95 -0.59 -3.72
C PHE A 6 10.32 0.66 -4.29
N TRP A 7 9.84 0.60 -5.53
CA TRP A 7 9.24 1.73 -6.22
C TRP A 7 7.74 1.51 -6.43
N ALA A 8 6.96 2.59 -6.44
CA ALA A 8 5.51 2.54 -6.71
C ALA A 8 5.10 3.29 -7.98
N LYS A 9 5.78 4.39 -8.30
CA LYS A 9 5.46 5.28 -9.42
C LYS A 9 6.74 5.78 -10.10
N THR A 10 6.63 6.14 -11.37
CA THR A 10 7.63 6.92 -12.11
C THR A 10 7.05 8.31 -12.43
N THR A 11 7.90 9.26 -12.81
CA THR A 11 7.43 10.61 -13.16
C THR A 11 6.80 10.67 -14.56
N ASN A 12 5.92 11.63 -14.80
CA ASN A 12 5.42 11.97 -16.13
C ASN A 12 6.45 12.79 -16.95
N ASP A 13 7.37 13.49 -16.28
CA ASP A 13 8.43 14.28 -16.93
C ASP A 13 9.71 13.45 -17.13
N LYS A 14 9.58 12.40 -17.95
CA LYS A 14 10.64 11.42 -18.20
C LYS A 14 11.82 11.99 -19.00
N GLU A 15 11.65 13.09 -19.73
CA GLU A 15 12.74 13.73 -20.45
C GLU A 15 13.70 14.42 -19.48
N LYS A 16 13.14 15.11 -18.47
CA LYS A 16 13.91 15.80 -17.46
C LYS A 16 14.43 14.88 -16.36
N TYR A 17 13.61 13.90 -15.94
CA TYR A 17 13.96 12.97 -14.86
C TYR A 17 13.74 11.50 -15.27
N PRO A 18 14.58 10.97 -16.16
CA PRO A 18 14.37 9.64 -16.72
C PRO A 18 14.62 8.49 -15.73
N ASN A 19 15.27 8.77 -14.61
CA ASN A 19 15.57 7.80 -13.55
C ASN A 19 14.79 8.12 -12.26
N ALA A 20 13.84 9.06 -12.29
CA ALA A 20 13.04 9.39 -11.12
C ALA A 20 12.02 8.30 -10.81
N PHE A 21 11.90 8.03 -9.52
CA PHE A 21 10.86 7.15 -9.00
C PHE A 21 10.37 7.64 -7.65
N HIS A 22 9.16 7.22 -7.33
CA HIS A 22 8.58 7.42 -6.03
C HIS A 22 8.68 6.10 -5.25
N PRO A 23 9.39 6.07 -4.10
CA PRO A 23 9.51 4.87 -3.28
C PRO A 23 8.13 4.34 -2.86
N LEU A 24 8.01 3.03 -2.76
CA LEU A 24 6.77 2.37 -2.35
C LEU A 24 6.35 2.82 -0.97
N ILE A 25 7.26 2.82 0.00
CA ILE A 25 6.95 3.28 1.36
C ILE A 25 6.41 4.72 1.39
N CYS A 26 6.95 5.63 0.57
CA CYS A 26 6.41 6.99 0.44
C CYS A 26 4.97 6.96 -0.06
N HIS A 27 4.67 6.18 -1.10
CA HIS A 27 3.31 6.09 -1.63
C HIS A 27 2.33 5.49 -0.63
N LEU A 28 2.73 4.45 0.13
CA LEU A 28 1.90 3.88 1.18
C LEU A 28 1.58 4.92 2.26
N ILE A 29 2.57 5.75 2.65
CA ILE A 29 2.39 6.87 3.58
C ILE A 29 1.44 7.92 2.99
N ASP A 30 1.61 8.29 1.72
CA ASP A 30 0.78 9.29 1.02
C ASP A 30 -0.69 8.89 1.00
N VAL A 31 -0.97 7.65 0.63
CA VAL A 31 -2.33 7.12 0.60
C VAL A 31 -2.91 6.98 2.00
N ALA A 32 -2.12 6.54 2.98
CA ALA A 32 -2.57 6.48 4.36
C ALA A 32 -2.86 7.89 4.94
N MET A 33 -2.05 8.90 4.61
CA MET A 33 -2.29 10.28 5.03
C MET A 33 -3.51 10.90 4.35
N ALA A 34 -3.70 10.65 3.06
CA ALA A 34 -4.92 11.03 2.36
C ALA A 34 -6.17 10.40 3.01
N ALA A 35 -6.13 9.09 3.30
CA ALA A 35 -7.20 8.38 4.00
C ALA A 35 -7.49 8.95 5.39
N LYS A 36 -6.44 9.27 6.16
CA LYS A 36 -6.57 9.90 7.48
C LYS A 36 -7.21 11.28 7.41
N LEU A 37 -6.85 12.10 6.43
CA LEU A 37 -7.46 13.42 6.25
C LEU A 37 -8.89 13.34 5.72
N LEU A 38 -9.20 12.40 4.82
CA LEU A 38 -10.58 12.11 4.41
C LEU A 38 -11.44 11.70 5.61
N TRP A 39 -10.91 10.83 6.48
CA TRP A 39 -11.57 10.46 7.73
C TRP A 39 -11.82 11.68 8.63
N GLN A 40 -10.82 12.53 8.82
CA GLN A 40 -10.93 13.66 9.75
C GLN A 40 -11.85 14.77 9.23
N LYS A 41 -11.69 15.15 7.95
CA LYS A 41 -12.26 16.38 7.39
C LYS A 41 -13.48 16.17 6.49
N VAL A 42 -13.64 14.99 5.88
CA VAL A 42 -14.61 14.79 4.79
C VAL A 42 -15.73 13.82 5.17
N LEU A 43 -15.40 12.67 5.77
CA LEU A 43 -16.41 11.65 6.04
C LEU A 43 -17.47 12.14 7.05
N PRO A 44 -18.77 11.93 6.78
CA PRO A 44 -19.82 12.15 7.76
C PRO A 44 -19.67 11.23 8.98
N GLU A 45 -20.07 11.70 10.15
CA GLU A 45 -19.95 10.96 11.41
C GLU A 45 -20.63 9.58 11.36
N LYS A 46 -21.80 9.47 10.72
CA LYS A 46 -22.48 8.17 10.54
C LYS A 46 -21.70 7.17 9.70
N THR A 47 -20.92 7.65 8.72
CA THR A 47 -20.02 6.80 7.94
C THR A 47 -18.84 6.34 8.80
N LYS A 48 -18.27 7.24 9.61
CA LYS A 48 -17.20 6.91 10.57
C LYS A 48 -17.68 5.87 11.60
N GLU A 49 -18.84 6.07 12.20
CA GLU A 49 -19.47 5.12 13.13
C GLU A 49 -19.64 3.73 12.51
N ARG A 50 -20.12 3.67 11.25
CA ARG A 50 -20.31 2.40 10.54
C ARG A 50 -18.99 1.66 10.33
N LEU A 51 -17.97 2.35 9.84
CA LEU A 51 -16.64 1.75 9.61
C LEU A 51 -15.97 1.34 10.93
N ALA A 52 -16.05 2.19 11.96
CA ALA A 52 -15.45 1.93 13.27
C ALA A 52 -16.12 0.76 14.02
N LYS A 53 -17.39 0.45 13.73
CA LYS A 53 -18.12 -0.64 14.39
C LYS A 53 -17.46 -2.00 14.19
N VAL A 54 -16.83 -2.22 13.03
CA VAL A 54 -16.14 -3.48 12.69
C VAL A 54 -14.97 -3.77 13.62
N PHE A 55 -14.31 -2.72 14.09
CA PHE A 55 -13.11 -2.83 14.91
C PHE A 55 -13.41 -2.90 16.41
N GLU A 56 -14.70 -2.93 16.80
CA GLU A 56 -15.18 -3.09 18.18
C GLU A 56 -14.45 -2.24 19.24
N LEU A 57 -13.82 -1.13 18.83
CA LEU A 57 -12.97 -0.36 19.73
C LEU A 57 -13.84 0.25 20.84
N GLU A 58 -13.41 0.04 22.07
CA GLU A 58 -14.00 0.63 23.27
C GLU A 58 -13.32 1.99 23.57
N ASN A 59 -13.98 2.87 24.32
CA ASN A 59 -13.52 4.18 24.83
C ASN A 59 -13.83 5.44 23.99
N ASP A 60 -13.68 6.60 24.64
CA ASP A 60 -13.99 7.95 24.10
C ASP A 60 -13.17 8.31 22.84
N LEU A 61 -12.04 7.64 22.62
CA LEU A 61 -11.18 7.81 21.43
C LEU A 61 -11.48 6.83 20.29
N LYS A 62 -12.62 6.13 20.34
CA LYS A 62 -13.00 5.08 19.38
C LYS A 62 -12.86 5.51 17.93
N LEU A 63 -13.38 6.68 17.55
CA LEU A 63 -13.36 7.14 16.16
C LEU A 63 -11.98 7.61 15.71
N GLU A 64 -11.17 8.16 16.61
CA GLU A 64 -9.80 8.56 16.28
C GLU A 64 -8.92 7.34 16.02
N LYS A 65 -8.96 6.36 16.94
CA LYS A 65 -8.23 5.09 16.79
C LYS A 65 -8.69 4.30 15.56
N ALA A 66 -10.00 4.24 15.31
CA ALA A 66 -10.53 3.64 14.09
C ALA A 66 -10.02 4.34 12.83
N GLY A 67 -9.97 5.68 12.84
CA GLY A 67 -9.44 6.46 11.72
C GLY A 67 -7.97 6.15 11.41
N ASN A 68 -7.12 6.06 12.43
CA ASN A 68 -5.71 5.68 12.25
C ASN A 68 -5.58 4.25 11.72
N LEU A 69 -6.33 3.28 12.27
CA LEU A 69 -6.30 1.90 11.82
C LEU A 69 -6.79 1.74 10.38
N ILE A 70 -7.89 2.41 10.02
CA ILE A 70 -8.42 2.40 8.65
C ILE A 70 -7.43 3.05 7.69
N ALA A 71 -6.84 4.18 8.06
CA ALA A 71 -5.82 4.86 7.25
C ALA A 71 -4.60 3.95 7.00
N PHE A 72 -4.10 3.28 8.04
CA PHE A 72 -3.03 2.29 7.93
C PHE A 72 -3.41 1.16 6.96
N LEU A 73 -4.57 0.52 7.16
CA LEU A 73 -5.04 -0.57 6.30
C LEU A 73 -5.19 -0.12 4.84
N ILE A 74 -5.72 1.08 4.59
CA ILE A 74 -5.83 1.67 3.25
C ILE A 74 -4.45 1.94 2.64
N GLY A 75 -3.49 2.44 3.42
CA GLY A 75 -2.12 2.64 2.97
C GLY A 75 -1.52 1.39 2.33
N LEU A 76 -1.82 0.20 2.87
CA LEU A 76 -1.32 -1.09 2.41
C LEU A 76 -1.91 -1.60 1.09
N HIS A 77 -2.82 -0.86 0.43
CA HIS A 77 -3.47 -1.29 -0.81
C HIS A 77 -2.48 -1.76 -1.90
N ASP A 78 -1.32 -1.12 -1.96
CA ASP A 78 -0.27 -1.34 -2.96
C ASP A 78 0.89 -2.21 -2.46
N LEU A 79 0.75 -2.88 -1.30
CA LEU A 79 1.81 -3.74 -0.74
C LEU A 79 2.34 -4.77 -1.74
N GLY A 80 1.46 -5.33 -2.60
CA GLY A 80 1.84 -6.28 -3.64
C GLY A 80 2.76 -5.72 -4.73
N LYS A 81 3.06 -4.42 -4.74
CA LYS A 81 4.15 -3.85 -5.56
C LYS A 81 5.53 -4.26 -5.07
N CYS A 82 5.66 -4.63 -3.79
CA CYS A 82 6.82 -5.30 -3.22
C CYS A 82 6.81 -6.78 -3.62
N SER A 83 6.84 -7.06 -4.92
CA SER A 83 6.89 -8.41 -5.47
C SER A 83 7.71 -8.42 -6.76
N PRO A 84 8.33 -9.56 -7.13
CA PRO A 84 9.12 -9.65 -8.36
C PRO A 84 8.34 -9.24 -9.63
N PRO A 85 7.07 -9.70 -9.83
CA PRO A 85 6.29 -9.32 -11.01
C PRO A 85 6.15 -7.82 -11.23
N PHE A 86 6.05 -7.03 -10.15
CA PHE A 86 5.95 -5.58 -10.25
C PHE A 86 7.33 -4.92 -10.32
N ALA A 87 8.21 -5.23 -9.36
CA ALA A 87 9.51 -4.59 -9.21
C ALA A 87 10.38 -4.75 -10.47
N LEU A 88 10.32 -5.93 -11.10
CA LEU A 88 11.12 -6.29 -12.27
C LEU A 88 10.34 -6.19 -13.58
N ARG A 89 9.15 -5.57 -13.60
CA ARG A 89 8.26 -5.53 -14.77
C ARG A 89 8.86 -4.89 -16.01
N GLY A 90 9.86 -4.03 -15.82
CA GLY A 90 10.59 -3.36 -16.90
C GLY A 90 11.63 -4.21 -17.62
N ARG A 91 11.86 -5.46 -17.21
CA ARG A 91 12.94 -6.33 -17.75
C ARG A 91 12.93 -6.51 -19.26
N ASN A 92 11.74 -6.54 -19.85
CA ASN A 92 11.57 -6.74 -21.30
C ASN A 92 11.28 -5.43 -22.05
N ASP A 93 11.30 -4.29 -21.35
CA ASP A 93 11.10 -2.98 -21.97
C ASP A 93 12.40 -2.51 -22.66
N ASN A 94 12.29 -1.49 -23.51
CA ASN A 94 13.47 -0.85 -24.08
C ASN A 94 14.24 -0.04 -23.02
N GLN A 95 15.54 0.19 -23.25
CA GLN A 95 16.43 0.94 -22.32
C GLN A 95 16.01 2.41 -22.12
N ASN A 96 15.14 2.94 -22.98
CA ASN A 96 14.59 4.28 -22.86
C ASN A 96 13.37 4.33 -21.92
N ASN A 97 12.87 3.19 -21.45
CA ASN A 97 11.77 3.12 -20.49
C ASN A 97 12.30 3.27 -19.06
N GLN A 98 11.65 4.11 -18.26
CA GLN A 98 12.01 4.34 -16.85
C GLN A 98 11.94 3.03 -16.05
N THR A 99 10.96 2.17 -16.32
CA THR A 99 10.81 0.87 -15.64
C THR A 99 11.98 -0.07 -15.89
N PHE A 100 12.58 -0.05 -17.08
CA PHE A 100 13.79 -0.81 -17.39
C PHE A 100 14.96 -0.30 -16.55
N ARG A 101 15.10 1.03 -16.44
CA ARG A 101 16.20 1.65 -15.68
C ARG A 101 16.11 1.37 -14.18
N LEU A 102 14.91 1.23 -13.65
CA LEU A 102 14.69 0.87 -12.24
C LEU A 102 15.06 -0.58 -11.91
N LEU A 103 15.40 -1.43 -12.89
CA LEU A 103 15.95 -2.76 -12.61
C LEU A 103 17.29 -2.68 -11.86
N GLU A 104 18.07 -1.62 -12.10
CA GLU A 104 19.35 -1.36 -11.43
C GLU A 104 19.21 -1.28 -9.91
N LEU A 105 18.02 -0.94 -9.39
CA LEU A 105 17.74 -0.96 -7.96
C LEU A 105 17.85 -2.36 -7.33
N TYR A 106 17.77 -3.41 -8.16
CA TYR A 106 17.69 -4.80 -7.71
C TYR A 106 18.85 -5.67 -8.18
N GLN A 107 19.53 -5.35 -9.30
CA GLN A 107 20.48 -6.24 -9.99
C GLN A 107 21.54 -6.87 -9.07
N ASP A 108 22.11 -6.10 -8.14
CA ASP A 108 23.15 -6.55 -7.22
C ASP A 108 22.61 -6.79 -5.79
N THR A 109 21.34 -7.17 -5.67
CA THR A 109 20.65 -7.41 -4.40
C THR A 109 20.04 -8.81 -4.35
N GLU A 110 19.69 -9.28 -3.15
CA GLU A 110 18.95 -10.52 -2.94
C GLU A 110 17.51 -10.51 -3.52
N TYR A 111 17.02 -9.34 -3.93
CA TYR A 111 15.72 -9.19 -4.58
C TYR A 111 15.75 -9.59 -6.05
N PHE A 112 16.92 -9.59 -6.72
CA PHE A 112 16.97 -10.02 -8.12
C PHE A 112 16.66 -11.51 -8.26
N CYS A 113 15.68 -11.86 -9.08
CA CYS A 113 15.36 -13.25 -9.38
C CYS A 113 14.88 -13.46 -10.82
N ASP A 114 15.07 -14.70 -11.29
CA ASP A 114 14.58 -15.19 -12.58
C ASP A 114 13.32 -16.04 -12.40
N GLY A 115 12.53 -16.20 -13.47
CA GLY A 115 11.40 -17.13 -13.50
C GLY A 115 10.11 -16.65 -12.82
N PHE A 116 9.98 -15.35 -12.56
CA PHE A 116 8.77 -14.74 -12.03
C PHE A 116 7.69 -14.52 -13.10
N LYS A 117 6.46 -14.33 -12.64
CA LYS A 117 5.29 -14.04 -13.48
C LYS A 117 5.25 -12.59 -13.94
N THR A 118 4.65 -12.34 -15.09
CA THR A 118 4.47 -10.96 -15.55
C THR A 118 3.54 -10.19 -14.61
N ALA A 119 3.67 -8.85 -14.57
CA ALA A 119 2.75 -7.99 -13.82
C ALA A 119 1.27 -8.17 -14.25
N SER A 120 1.01 -8.63 -15.47
CA SER A 120 -0.34 -8.98 -15.93
C SER A 120 -0.84 -10.33 -15.40
N GLU A 121 0.04 -11.31 -15.22
CA GLU A 121 -0.31 -12.62 -14.65
C GLU A 121 -0.49 -12.56 -13.13
N ALA A 122 0.27 -11.65 -12.49
CA ALA A 122 0.28 -11.35 -11.07
C ALA A 122 0.03 -9.84 -10.81
N PRO A 123 -1.19 -9.32 -11.04
CA PRO A 123 -1.52 -7.94 -10.75
C PRO A 123 -1.27 -7.62 -9.27
N HIS A 124 -0.58 -6.51 -9.00
CA HIS A 124 -0.08 -6.18 -7.67
C HIS A 124 -1.22 -6.07 -6.64
N ASN A 125 -2.40 -5.62 -7.07
CA ASN A 125 -3.57 -5.48 -6.22
C ASN A 125 -4.09 -6.84 -5.72
N PHE A 126 -3.96 -7.90 -6.52
CA PHE A 126 -4.27 -9.26 -6.10
C PHE A 126 -3.12 -9.89 -5.30
N VAL A 127 -1.87 -9.53 -5.60
CA VAL A 127 -0.72 -9.91 -4.75
C VAL A 127 -0.89 -9.36 -3.34
N THR A 128 -1.35 -8.10 -3.17
CA THR A 128 -1.72 -7.54 -1.86
C THR A 128 -2.69 -8.45 -1.11
N SER A 129 -3.75 -8.91 -1.78
CA SER A 129 -4.77 -9.79 -1.17
C SER A 129 -4.22 -11.16 -0.73
N VAL A 130 -3.11 -11.61 -1.31
CA VAL A 130 -2.43 -12.86 -0.95
C VAL A 130 -1.43 -12.65 0.19
N VAL A 131 -0.61 -11.61 0.13
CA VAL A 131 0.55 -11.43 1.03
C VAL A 131 0.20 -10.73 2.33
N LEU A 132 -0.84 -9.90 2.36
CA LEU A 132 -1.20 -9.12 3.55
C LEU A 132 -1.85 -9.94 4.67
N PRO A 133 -2.78 -10.87 4.42
CA PRO A 133 -3.45 -11.63 5.49
C PRO A 133 -2.49 -12.30 6.49
N PRO A 134 -1.45 -13.06 6.08
CA PRO A 134 -0.55 -13.69 7.04
C PRO A 134 0.21 -12.66 7.90
N ILE A 135 0.52 -11.48 7.38
CA ILE A 135 1.17 -10.41 8.16
C ILE A 135 0.18 -9.85 9.20
N LEU A 136 -1.08 -9.61 8.82
CA LEU A 136 -2.13 -9.16 9.74
C LEU A 136 -2.41 -10.17 10.87
N GLU A 137 -2.41 -11.46 10.52
CA GLU A 137 -2.59 -12.56 11.46
C GLU A 137 -1.40 -12.67 12.43
N GLU A 138 -0.16 -12.68 11.91
CA GLU A 138 1.05 -12.86 12.73
C GLU A 138 1.30 -11.66 13.64
N LYS A 139 1.25 -10.44 13.09
CA LYS A 139 1.70 -9.23 13.81
C LYS A 139 0.63 -8.56 14.62
N PHE A 140 -0.59 -8.56 14.11
CA PHE A 140 -1.70 -7.81 14.70
C PHE A 140 -2.78 -8.74 15.26
N GLN A 141 -2.61 -10.06 15.15
CA GLN A 141 -3.54 -11.07 15.68
C GLN A 141 -4.96 -10.96 15.11
N PHE A 142 -5.09 -10.39 13.90
CA PHE A 142 -6.37 -10.40 13.19
C PHE A 142 -6.81 -11.85 12.98
N LYS A 143 -8.12 -12.09 13.07
CA LYS A 143 -8.66 -13.40 12.72
C LYS A 143 -8.61 -13.58 11.20
N THR A 144 -8.28 -14.80 10.75
CA THR A 144 -8.07 -15.14 9.33
C THR A 144 -9.19 -14.67 8.40
N LEU A 145 -10.46 -14.80 8.79
CA LEU A 145 -11.56 -14.40 7.90
C LEU A 145 -11.62 -12.88 7.70
N LEU A 146 -11.36 -12.11 8.76
CA LEU A 146 -11.34 -10.65 8.71
C LEU A 146 -10.10 -10.14 7.99
N ALA A 147 -8.91 -10.71 8.27
CA ALA A 147 -7.66 -10.36 7.61
C ALA A 147 -7.75 -10.54 6.09
N LYS A 148 -8.26 -11.69 5.64
CA LYS A 148 -8.51 -11.95 4.21
C LYS A 148 -9.52 -10.98 3.63
N ASN A 149 -10.65 -10.77 4.31
CA ASN A 149 -11.68 -9.90 3.78
C ASN A 149 -11.23 -8.44 3.61
N ILE A 150 -10.49 -7.88 4.57
CA ILE A 150 -9.93 -6.54 4.45
C ILE A 150 -8.89 -6.47 3.32
N SER A 151 -8.02 -7.49 3.22
CA SER A 151 -7.00 -7.55 2.17
C SER A 151 -7.60 -7.66 0.76
N ASP A 152 -8.72 -8.39 0.61
CA ASP A 152 -9.48 -8.44 -0.64
C ASP A 152 -10.14 -7.09 -0.97
N ILE A 153 -10.68 -6.41 0.05
CA ILE A 153 -11.34 -5.10 -0.10
C ILE A 153 -10.36 -4.04 -0.59
N ILE A 154 -9.19 -3.91 0.07
CA ILE A 154 -8.18 -2.93 -0.35
C ILE A 154 -7.46 -3.36 -1.64
N GLY A 155 -7.33 -4.66 -1.91
CA GLY A 155 -6.85 -5.19 -3.19
C GLY A 155 -7.82 -4.96 -4.35
N GLY A 156 -9.07 -4.60 -4.06
CA GLY A 156 -10.07 -4.21 -5.05
C GLY A 156 -9.91 -2.78 -5.59
N HIS A 157 -8.89 -2.03 -5.21
CA HIS A 157 -8.79 -0.58 -5.44
C HIS A 157 -8.76 -0.15 -6.93
N HIS A 158 -8.43 -1.05 -7.87
CA HIS A 158 -8.56 -0.82 -9.33
C HIS A 158 -9.96 -1.13 -9.89
N GLY A 159 -10.97 -1.28 -9.03
CA GLY A 159 -12.37 -1.51 -9.43
C GLY A 159 -12.74 -2.97 -9.68
N THR A 160 -11.82 -3.92 -9.43
CA THR A 160 -12.08 -5.36 -9.55
C THR A 160 -11.55 -6.07 -8.31
N PHE A 161 -12.40 -6.84 -7.63
CA PHE A 161 -12.00 -7.67 -6.50
C PHE A 161 -11.35 -8.97 -6.98
N PRO A 162 -10.39 -9.54 -6.22
CA PRO A 162 -9.74 -10.78 -6.59
C PRO A 162 -10.75 -11.92 -6.70
N ASP A 163 -10.64 -12.72 -7.77
CA ASP A 163 -11.42 -13.94 -7.89
C ASP A 163 -10.80 -15.08 -7.05
N SER A 164 -11.61 -16.08 -6.72
CA SER A 164 -11.18 -17.22 -5.89
C SER A 164 -10.12 -18.10 -6.56
N ASN A 165 -10.03 -18.12 -7.89
CA ASN A 165 -9.00 -18.88 -8.60
C ASN A 165 -7.64 -18.23 -8.42
N PHE A 166 -7.56 -16.90 -8.48
CA PHE A 166 -6.34 -16.15 -8.22
C PHE A 166 -5.85 -16.44 -6.80
N LEU A 167 -6.71 -16.26 -5.81
CA LEU A 167 -6.39 -16.40 -4.39
C LEU A 167 -5.93 -17.81 -3.98
N THR A 168 -6.21 -18.83 -4.80
CA THR A 168 -5.86 -20.23 -4.49
C THR A 168 -4.73 -20.79 -5.34
N LYS A 169 -4.54 -20.31 -6.57
CA LYS A 169 -3.58 -20.88 -7.53
C LYS A 169 -2.36 -20.00 -7.78
N LYS A 170 -2.40 -18.73 -7.38
CA LYS A 170 -1.38 -17.72 -7.70
C LYS A 170 -0.74 -17.15 -6.43
N THR A 171 -0.28 -18.07 -5.59
CA THR A 171 0.30 -17.77 -4.27
C THR A 171 1.77 -18.19 -4.14
N GLY A 172 2.34 -18.78 -5.19
CA GLY A 172 3.73 -19.23 -5.23
C GLY A 172 4.74 -18.07 -5.30
N ASP A 173 6.01 -18.40 -5.10
CA ASP A 173 7.12 -17.44 -5.11
C ASP A 173 7.27 -16.71 -6.46
N ASP A 174 6.83 -17.31 -7.57
CA ASP A 174 6.80 -16.68 -8.90
C ASP A 174 5.76 -15.55 -9.00
N TYR A 175 4.74 -15.54 -8.15
CA TYR A 175 3.73 -14.48 -8.06
C TYR A 175 4.01 -13.48 -6.94
N CYS A 176 4.43 -13.96 -5.77
CA CYS A 176 4.47 -13.16 -4.54
C CYS A 176 5.89 -12.87 -4.03
N GLY A 177 6.91 -13.50 -4.61
CA GLY A 177 8.29 -13.45 -4.13
C GLY A 177 8.61 -14.54 -3.09
N ASN A 178 9.90 -14.84 -2.94
CA ASN A 178 10.44 -15.82 -1.99
C ASN A 178 10.48 -15.23 -0.55
N GLN A 179 11.20 -15.89 0.36
CA GLN A 179 11.26 -15.44 1.76
C GLN A 179 11.81 -14.02 1.94
N VAL A 180 12.84 -13.65 1.18
CA VAL A 180 13.44 -12.31 1.22
C VAL A 180 12.41 -11.23 0.87
N TRP A 181 11.60 -11.47 -0.16
CA TRP A 181 10.49 -10.58 -0.52
C TRP A 181 9.41 -10.52 0.56
N ARG A 182 9.10 -11.65 1.20
CA ARG A 182 8.13 -11.71 2.30
C ARG A 182 8.60 -10.93 3.53
N ASP A 183 9.90 -10.97 3.82
CA ASP A 183 10.50 -10.22 4.92
C ASP A 183 10.44 -8.71 4.62
N ALA A 184 10.70 -8.29 3.38
CA ALA A 184 10.54 -6.90 2.95
C ALA A 184 9.08 -6.40 3.01
N GLN A 185 8.12 -7.23 2.57
CA GLN A 185 6.69 -6.93 2.68
C GLN A 185 6.29 -6.70 4.15
N LYS A 186 6.81 -7.54 5.04
CA LYS A 186 6.60 -7.42 6.49
C LYS A 186 7.23 -6.15 7.06
N GLU A 187 8.47 -5.83 6.69
CA GLU A 187 9.13 -4.58 7.10
C GLU A 187 8.34 -3.34 6.66
N LEU A 188 7.79 -3.33 5.44
CA LEU A 188 6.93 -2.23 4.94
C LEU A 188 5.66 -2.07 5.79
N VAL A 189 4.98 -3.17 6.12
CA VAL A 189 3.78 -3.15 6.96
C VAL A 189 4.11 -2.66 8.37
N GLU A 190 5.17 -3.18 8.98
CA GLU A 190 5.60 -2.80 10.33
C GLU A 190 6.05 -1.33 10.39
N THR A 191 6.77 -0.87 9.37
CA THR A 191 7.18 0.54 9.23
C THR A 191 5.95 1.45 9.18
N LEU A 192 4.98 1.16 8.30
CA LEU A 192 3.77 1.97 8.19
C LEU A 192 2.95 1.93 9.50
N ALA A 193 2.86 0.77 10.15
CA ALA A 193 2.18 0.63 11.43
C ALA A 193 2.80 1.53 12.51
N GLY A 194 4.14 1.55 12.61
CA GLY A 194 4.86 2.42 13.54
C GLY A 194 4.61 3.91 13.30
N LEU A 195 4.60 4.34 12.02
CA LEU A 195 4.33 5.74 11.65
C LEU A 195 2.89 6.20 11.96
N PHE A 196 1.95 5.25 12.01
CA PHE A 196 0.54 5.51 12.32
C PHE A 196 0.16 5.12 13.75
N GLU A 197 1.15 4.79 14.59
CA GLU A 197 0.97 4.39 16.00
C GLU A 197 -0.01 3.22 16.15
N ILE A 198 0.04 2.28 15.21
CA ILE A 198 -0.77 1.06 15.24
C ILE A 198 -0.07 0.05 16.13
N GLU A 199 -0.30 0.21 17.43
CA GLU A 199 0.11 -0.73 18.46
C GLU A 199 -1.12 -1.48 18.95
N GLY A 200 -1.13 -2.81 18.87
CA GLY A 200 -2.24 -3.56 19.44
C GLY A 200 -2.36 -5.01 19.03
N ASP A 201 -2.96 -5.75 19.95
CA ASP A 201 -3.53 -7.07 19.73
C ASP A 201 -5.00 -6.92 19.31
N PHE A 202 -5.31 -7.29 18.07
CA PHE A 202 -6.66 -7.27 17.51
C PHE A 202 -7.34 -8.66 17.59
N SER A 203 -6.89 -9.54 18.47
CA SER A 203 -7.47 -10.87 18.71
C SER A 203 -8.90 -10.83 19.25
N HIS A 204 -9.33 -9.69 19.81
CA HIS A 204 -10.70 -9.42 20.23
C HIS A 204 -11.66 -9.23 19.05
N LEU A 205 -11.16 -8.87 17.86
CA LEU A 205 -12.00 -8.64 16.69
C LEU A 205 -12.73 -9.92 16.25
N PRO A 206 -13.97 -9.80 15.75
CA PRO A 206 -14.74 -10.95 15.33
C PRO A 206 -14.12 -11.61 14.10
N ASN A 207 -14.15 -12.95 14.08
CA ASN A 207 -13.76 -13.73 12.91
C ASN A 207 -14.89 -13.73 11.85
N GLN A 208 -15.16 -12.57 11.27
CA GLN A 208 -16.25 -12.36 10.32
C GLN A 208 -15.83 -11.47 9.15
N LYS A 209 -16.60 -11.52 8.06
CA LYS A 209 -16.49 -10.54 6.97
C LYS A 209 -17.25 -9.26 7.32
N LEU A 210 -16.80 -8.15 6.77
CA LEU A 210 -17.60 -6.93 6.70
C LEU A 210 -18.86 -7.21 5.89
N ASP A 211 -19.97 -6.59 6.27
CA ASP A 211 -21.16 -6.58 5.41
C ASP A 211 -20.87 -5.83 4.10
N ASN A 212 -21.59 -6.18 3.03
CA ASN A 212 -21.33 -5.66 1.69
C ASN A 212 -21.33 -4.13 1.62
N ALA A 213 -22.22 -3.45 2.35
CA ALA A 213 -22.29 -2.00 2.30
C ALA A 213 -21.06 -1.36 2.97
N THR A 214 -20.62 -1.89 4.12
CA THR A 214 -19.39 -1.43 4.78
C THR A 214 -18.16 -1.74 3.93
N ALA A 215 -18.11 -2.92 3.31
CA ALA A 215 -17.03 -3.29 2.40
C ALA A 215 -16.93 -2.35 1.19
N MET A 216 -18.05 -1.97 0.59
CA MET A 216 -18.05 -1.03 -0.55
C MET A 216 -17.67 0.40 -0.15
N ILE A 217 -18.07 0.86 1.04
CA ILE A 217 -17.61 2.16 1.57
C ILE A 217 -16.09 2.14 1.78
N PHE A 218 -15.57 1.06 2.37
CA PHE A 218 -14.14 0.89 2.60
C PHE A 218 -13.38 0.86 1.27
N ALA A 219 -13.80 0.03 0.30
CA ALA A 219 -13.19 -0.02 -1.02
C ALA A 219 -13.20 1.34 -1.73
N GLY A 220 -14.33 2.06 -1.70
CA GLY A 220 -14.43 3.41 -2.27
C GLY A 220 -13.52 4.42 -1.59
N LEU A 221 -13.37 4.34 -0.26
CA LEU A 221 -12.42 5.16 0.48
C LEU A 221 -10.97 4.83 0.11
N THR A 222 -10.62 3.54 -0.03
CA THR A 222 -9.30 3.10 -0.51
C THR A 222 -8.98 3.67 -1.87
N THR A 223 -9.88 3.50 -2.85
CA THR A 223 -9.69 4.02 -4.21
C THR A 223 -9.57 5.54 -4.23
N THR A 224 -10.40 6.25 -3.45
CA THR A 224 -10.33 7.72 -3.38
C THR A 224 -9.02 8.19 -2.78
N ALA A 225 -8.54 7.53 -1.72
CA ALA A 225 -7.26 7.86 -1.10
C ALA A 225 -6.07 7.58 -2.04
N ASP A 226 -6.09 6.47 -2.78
CA ASP A 226 -5.08 6.17 -3.81
C ASP A 226 -5.09 7.22 -4.93
N TRP A 227 -6.26 7.64 -5.41
CA TRP A 227 -6.33 8.71 -6.42
C TRP A 227 -5.72 10.02 -5.94
N ILE A 228 -5.95 10.40 -4.68
CA ILE A 228 -5.34 11.59 -4.08
C ILE A 228 -3.82 11.41 -3.96
N GLY A 229 -3.37 10.30 -3.36
CA GLY A 229 -1.94 10.00 -3.17
C GLY A 229 -1.17 9.70 -4.47
N SER A 230 -1.88 9.47 -5.57
CA SER A 230 -1.33 9.28 -6.91
C SER A 230 -1.26 10.57 -7.74
N ASN A 231 -1.79 11.68 -7.24
CA ASN A 231 -1.82 12.92 -7.99
C ASN A 231 -0.44 13.58 -8.03
N ALA A 232 0.24 13.49 -9.18
CA ALA A 232 1.60 13.98 -9.40
C ALA A 232 1.78 15.51 -9.27
N ASP A 233 0.69 16.28 -9.28
CA ASP A 233 0.74 17.72 -9.02
C ASP A 233 1.07 18.03 -7.55
N PHE A 234 0.69 17.11 -6.64
CA PHE A 234 0.93 17.23 -5.20
C PHE A 234 2.02 16.27 -4.72
N PHE A 235 2.00 15.03 -5.21
CA PHE A 235 2.91 13.94 -4.83
C PHE A 235 3.89 13.62 -5.96
N LYS A 236 4.99 14.38 -6.02
CA LYS A 236 6.07 14.14 -6.98
C LYS A 236 6.92 12.93 -6.57
N CYS A 237 7.68 12.39 -7.52
CA CYS A 237 8.70 11.38 -7.20
C CYS A 237 9.67 11.92 -6.15
N GLU A 238 9.87 11.17 -5.06
CA GLU A 238 10.76 11.59 -3.98
C GLU A 238 12.23 11.47 -4.40
N ILE A 239 12.54 10.49 -5.24
CA ILE A 239 13.89 10.29 -5.77
C ILE A 239 13.93 10.77 -7.21
N GLU A 240 14.74 11.78 -7.49
CA GLU A 240 14.87 12.36 -8.83
C GLU A 240 15.75 11.52 -9.78
N ASP A 241 16.65 10.70 -9.23
CA ASP A 241 17.63 9.96 -10.01
C ASP A 241 18.12 8.69 -9.28
N SER A 242 17.61 7.52 -9.68
CA SER A 242 17.93 6.23 -9.06
C SER A 242 19.40 5.79 -9.22
N THR A 243 20.17 6.42 -10.12
CA THR A 243 21.60 6.05 -10.32
C THR A 243 22.55 6.76 -9.37
N LYS A 244 22.04 7.68 -8.54
CA LYS A 244 22.80 8.39 -7.52
C LYS A 244 22.50 7.80 -6.16
N ASN A 245 23.42 8.00 -5.21
CA ASN A 245 23.13 7.69 -3.82
C ASN A 245 21.99 8.58 -3.34
N PHE A 246 20.91 7.96 -2.86
CA PHE A 246 19.79 8.63 -2.24
C PHE A 246 19.62 8.14 -0.80
N SER A 247 19.10 9.01 0.05
CA SER A 247 18.72 8.68 1.43
C SER A 247 17.38 9.34 1.71
N LEU A 248 16.48 8.57 2.29
CA LEU A 248 15.15 9.02 2.68
C LEU A 248 15.00 8.79 4.18
N ASP A 249 14.72 9.85 4.92
CA ASP A 249 14.27 9.71 6.30
C ASP A 249 12.77 9.40 6.31
N VAL A 250 12.47 8.11 6.41
CA VAL A 250 11.10 7.58 6.44
C VAL A 250 10.30 8.12 7.63
N ASN A 251 10.95 8.49 8.74
CA ASN A 251 10.26 9.01 9.93
C ASN A 251 9.84 10.48 9.76
N GLU A 252 10.56 11.25 8.93
CA GLU A 252 10.23 12.65 8.66
C GLU A 252 9.26 12.81 7.47
N TYR A 253 9.24 11.85 6.54
CA TYR A 253 8.38 11.88 5.35
C TYR A 253 6.87 12.10 5.65
N PRO A 254 6.25 11.51 6.70
CA PRO A 254 4.85 11.75 7.02
C PRO A 254 4.47 13.23 7.22
N LYS A 255 5.39 14.08 7.70
CA LYS A 255 5.13 15.53 7.85
C LYS A 255 4.94 16.20 6.50
N LYS A 256 5.78 15.85 5.52
CA LYS A 256 5.70 16.32 4.14
C LYS A 256 4.42 15.81 3.48
N SER A 257 4.20 14.51 3.56
CA SER A 257 3.03 13.82 3.03
C SER A 257 1.71 14.41 3.55
N LYS A 258 1.61 14.67 4.86
CA LYS A 258 0.45 15.33 5.48
C LYS A 258 0.17 16.72 4.90
N THR A 259 1.22 17.49 4.63
CA THR A 259 1.09 18.83 4.04
C THR A 259 0.56 18.73 2.60
N GLN A 260 1.15 17.86 1.79
CA GLN A 260 0.72 17.61 0.41
C GLN A 260 -0.73 17.08 0.34
N ALA A 261 -1.09 16.14 1.22
CA ALA A 261 -2.45 15.63 1.30
C ALA A 261 -3.45 16.71 1.70
N ALA A 262 -3.10 17.61 2.64
CA ALA A 262 -3.95 18.72 3.02
C ALA A 262 -4.17 19.70 1.85
N GLU A 263 -3.11 20.06 1.14
CA GLU A 263 -3.20 20.91 -0.06
C GLU A 263 -4.02 20.24 -1.17
N ALA A 264 -3.86 18.93 -1.37
CA ALA A 264 -4.62 18.18 -2.35
C ALA A 264 -6.12 18.18 -2.03
N LEU A 265 -6.49 17.89 -0.77
CA LEU A 265 -7.89 17.94 -0.34
C LEU A 265 -8.47 19.36 -0.52
N GLU A 266 -7.78 20.39 -0.06
CA GLU A 266 -8.27 21.78 -0.17
C GLU A 266 -8.51 22.23 -1.62
N LYS A 267 -7.71 21.75 -2.58
CA LYS A 267 -7.92 22.06 -3.99
C LYS A 267 -9.01 21.22 -4.65
N LEU A 268 -9.34 20.04 -4.11
CA LEU A 268 -10.37 19.15 -4.64
C LEU A 268 -11.77 19.45 -4.10
N GLY A 269 -11.88 20.12 -2.94
CA GLY A 269 -13.14 20.59 -2.34
C GLY A 269 -13.47 19.94 -1.00
#